data_AF-A0A1C2AE75-F1
#
_entry.id   AF-A0A1C2AE75-F1
#
_cell.length_a   1.000
_cell.length_b   1.000
_cell.length_c   1.000
_cell.angle_alpha   90.00
_cell.angle_beta   90.00
_cell.angle_gamma   90.00
#
_symmetry.space_group_name_H-M   'P 1'
#
loop_
_entity.id
_entity.type
_entity.pdbx_description
1 polymer ?
#
loop_
_entity_poly.entity_id
_entity_poly.type
_entity_poly.pdbx_seq_one_letter_code
_entity_poly.pdbx_strand_id
1 'polypeptide(L)'
;METIEIKEEKAIKVLISPSKNGFNCVIDIKNKNNLNSAEEELCTTIARGLVQQATSRPSQTFKMGLKAIKKDKKSISDKLGKEQNNVIDFYKYISRPR
;
A
#
# COMPACT_ATOMS: atom_id res chain seq x y z
N MET A 1 16.30 12.19 10.96
CA MET A 1 15.40 11.59 9.95
C MET A 1 16.26 10.70 9.08
N GLU A 2 16.18 9.40 9.28
CA GLU A 2 16.75 8.44 8.33
C GLU A 2 15.81 8.39 7.15
N THR A 3 16.28 8.82 5.98
CA THR A 3 15.55 8.66 4.74
C THR A 3 15.46 7.17 4.47
N ILE A 4 14.29 6.56 4.65
CA ILE A 4 14.09 5.14 4.32
C ILE A 4 14.16 5.03 2.80
N GLU A 5 15.32 4.61 2.30
CA GLU A 5 15.50 4.34 0.88
C GLU A 5 14.80 3.04 0.51
N ILE A 6 13.75 3.14 -0.32
CA ILE A 6 13.04 1.97 -0.82
C ILE A 6 13.92 1.30 -1.88
N LYS A 7 14.44 0.13 -1.54
CA LYS A 7 15.08 -0.78 -2.49
C LYS A 7 14.03 -1.41 -3.38
N GLU A 8 13.96 -1.00 -4.65
CA GLU A 8 12.95 -1.50 -5.58
C GLU A 8 12.97 -3.02 -5.70
N GLU A 9 14.16 -3.61 -5.67
CA GLU A 9 14.39 -5.05 -5.72
C GLU A 9 13.82 -5.80 -4.51
N LYS A 10 13.56 -5.11 -3.38
CA LYS A 10 12.92 -5.64 -2.17
C LYS A 10 11.52 -5.06 -1.96
N ALA A 11 10.72 -5.00 -3.03
CA ALA A 11 9.35 -4.50 -2.97
C ALA A 11 8.37 -5.35 -3.79
N ILE A 12 7.15 -5.49 -3.28
CA ILE A 12 5.99 -5.93 -4.06
C ILE A 12 5.32 -4.68 -4.64
N LYS A 13 5.10 -4.64 -5.96
CA LYS A 13 4.50 -3.48 -6.63
C LYS A 13 3.04 -3.76 -6.94
N VAL A 14 2.16 -2.79 -6.69
CA VAL A 14 0.77 -2.80 -7.20
C VAL A 14 0.72 -1.90 -8.41
N LEU A 15 0.39 -2.47 -9.56
CA LEU A 15 0.30 -1.76 -10.84
C LEU A 15 -1.14 -1.41 -11.14
N ILE A 16 -1.38 -0.14 -11.45
CA ILE A 16 -2.68 0.39 -11.86
C ILE A 16 -2.54 0.94 -13.27
N SER A 17 -3.40 0.52 -14.19
CA SER A 17 -3.43 1.02 -15.57
C SER A 17 -4.85 1.33 -16.03
N PRO A 18 -5.07 2.35 -16.88
CA PRO A 18 -6.37 2.58 -17.48
C PRO A 18 -6.85 1.37 -18.29
N SER A 19 -8.17 1.15 -18.33
CA SER A 19 -8.81 0.16 -19.19
C SER A 19 -10.05 0.79 -19.85
N LYS A 20 -10.61 0.14 -20.88
CA LYS A 20 -11.73 0.67 -21.65
C LYS A 20 -12.91 1.13 -20.78
N ASN A 21 -13.16 0.42 -19.67
CA ASN A 21 -14.28 0.66 -18.76
C ASN A 21 -13.83 0.99 -17.32
N GLY A 22 -12.61 1.52 -17.14
CA GLY A 22 -12.11 1.88 -15.82
C GLY A 22 -10.60 1.70 -15.70
N PHE A 23 -10.18 0.75 -14.87
CA PHE A 23 -8.77 0.47 -14.62
C PHE A 23 -8.54 -1.04 -14.39
N ASN A 24 -7.31 -1.48 -14.63
CA ASN A 24 -6.77 -2.74 -14.15
C ASN A 24 -5.96 -2.47 -12.88
N CYS A 25 -5.94 -3.44 -11.97
CA CYS A 25 -5.17 -3.38 -10.74
C CYS A 25 -4.58 -4.77 -10.47
N VAL A 26 -3.26 -4.90 -10.52
CA VAL A 26 -2.57 -6.20 -10.43
C VAL A 26 -1.34 -6.09 -9.52
N ILE A 27 -0.91 -7.23 -8.99
CA ILE A 27 0.31 -7.33 -8.19
C ILE A 27 1.45 -7.78 -9.11
N ASP A 28 2.52 -7.01 -9.17
CA ASP A 28 3.78 -7.44 -9.78
C ASP A 28 4.62 -8.18 -8.74
N ILE A 29 4.80 -9.48 -9.00
CA ILE A 29 5.53 -10.41 -8.14
C ILE A 29 6.97 -10.66 -8.63
N LYS A 30 7.49 -9.91 -9.60
CA LYS A 30 8.86 -10.11 -10.14
C LYS A 30 9.93 -10.14 -9.04
N ASN A 31 9.79 -9.30 -8.03
CA ASN A 31 10.76 -9.15 -6.95
C ASN A 31 10.47 -10.05 -5.74
N LYS A 32 9.47 -10.93 -5.83
CA LYS A 32 9.08 -11.85 -4.74
C LYS A 32 10.27 -12.65 -4.21
N ASN A 33 11.14 -13.14 -5.10
CA ASN A 33 12.26 -14.00 -4.73
C ASN A 33 13.39 -13.26 -3.98
N ASN A 34 13.35 -11.93 -3.92
CA ASN A 34 14.33 -11.12 -3.20
C ASN A 34 13.90 -10.81 -1.75
N LEU A 35 12.68 -11.23 -1.37
CA LEU A 35 12.11 -11.09 -0.04
C LEU A 35 12.25 -12.42 0.71
N ASN A 36 12.49 -12.35 2.02
CA ASN A 36 12.33 -13.55 2.85
C ASN A 36 10.84 -13.88 3.03
N SER A 37 10.51 -15.09 3.50
CA SER A 37 9.11 -15.56 3.59
C SER A 37 8.20 -14.62 4.40
N ALA A 38 8.68 -14.02 5.49
CA ALA A 38 7.90 -13.13 6.32
C ALA A 38 7.68 -11.76 5.66
N GLU A 39 8.72 -11.21 5.03
CA GLU A 39 8.63 -9.98 4.23
C GLU A 39 7.67 -10.16 3.05
N GLU A 40 7.75 -11.31 2.37
CA GLU A 40 6.88 -11.65 1.25
C GLU A 40 5.41 -11.78 1.69
N GLU A 41 5.14 -12.55 2.75
CA GLU A 41 3.80 -12.75 3.27
C GLU A 41 3.16 -11.42 3.66
N LEU A 42 3.91 -10.57 4.36
CA LEU A 42 3.49 -9.24 4.75
C LEU A 42 3.12 -8.38 3.53
N CYS A 43 4.06 -8.18 2.61
CA CYS A 43 3.87 -7.29 1.47
C CYS A 43 2.78 -7.79 0.52
N THR A 44 2.74 -9.10 0.25
CA THR A 44 1.73 -9.69 -0.63
C THR A 44 0.33 -9.65 -0.02
N THR A 45 0.20 -9.83 1.30
CA THR A 45 -1.10 -9.74 1.99
C THR A 45 -1.67 -8.33 1.92
N ILE A 46 -0.86 -7.32 2.20
CA ILE A 46 -1.28 -5.91 2.07
C ILE A 46 -1.64 -5.61 0.60
N ALA A 47 -0.79 -5.98 -0.35
CA ALA A 47 -1.03 -5.76 -1.78
C ALA A 47 -2.34 -6.42 -2.24
N ARG A 48 -2.63 -7.66 -1.82
CA ARG A 48 -3.90 -8.35 -2.10
C ARG A 48 -5.10 -7.61 -1.53
N GLY A 49 -5.00 -7.12 -0.29
CA GLY A 49 -6.06 -6.31 0.33
C GLY A 49 -6.36 -5.04 -0.47
N LEU A 50 -5.32 -4.33 -0.91
CA LEU A 50 -5.44 -3.13 -1.75
C LEU A 50 -6.09 -3.44 -3.09
N VAL A 51 -5.63 -4.49 -3.79
CA VAL A 51 -6.21 -4.92 -5.07
C VAL A 51 -7.67 -5.33 -4.90
N GLN A 52 -8.00 -6.12 -3.88
CA GLN A 52 -9.38 -6.56 -3.60
C GLN A 52 -10.31 -5.37 -3.33
N GLN A 53 -9.85 -4.39 -2.55
CA GLN A 53 -10.63 -3.18 -2.27
C GLN A 53 -10.84 -2.35 -3.54
N ALA A 54 -9.80 -2.20 -4.36
CA ALA A 54 -9.87 -1.47 -5.61
C ALA A 54 -10.84 -2.12 -6.60
N THR A 55 -10.83 -3.44 -6.73
CA THR A 55 -11.66 -4.18 -7.69
C THR A 55 -13.09 -4.41 -7.22
N SER A 56 -13.30 -4.66 -5.91
CA SER A 56 -14.64 -4.94 -5.37
C SER A 56 -15.45 -3.67 -5.09
N ARG A 57 -14.79 -2.54 -4.80
CA ARG A 57 -15.44 -1.28 -4.39
C ARG A 57 -14.82 -0.07 -5.11
N PRO A 58 -14.71 -0.07 -6.46
CA PRO A 58 -13.91 0.90 -7.21
C PRO A 58 -14.33 2.35 -6.98
N SER A 59 -15.63 2.66 -6.94
CA SER A 59 -16.11 4.02 -6.70
C SER A 59 -15.78 4.55 -5.31
N GLN A 60 -15.79 3.68 -4.29
CA GLN A 60 -15.41 4.07 -2.94
C GLN A 60 -13.90 4.29 -2.85
N THR A 61 -13.11 3.40 -3.44
CA THR A 61 -11.65 3.51 -3.52
C THR A 61 -11.24 4.81 -4.21
N PHE A 62 -11.88 5.17 -5.33
CA PHE A 62 -11.66 6.45 -5.98
C PHE A 62 -11.97 7.65 -5.08
N LYS A 63 -13.13 7.63 -4.39
CA LYS A 63 -13.50 8.69 -3.42
C LYS A 63 -12.50 8.79 -2.26
N MET A 64 -11.95 7.67 -1.79
CA MET A 64 -10.90 7.66 -0.77
C MET A 64 -9.63 8.36 -1.27
N GLY A 65 -9.19 8.05 -2.50
CA GLY A 65 -8.06 8.73 -3.15
C GLY A 65 -8.27 10.24 -3.26
N LEU A 66 -9.45 10.68 -3.71
CA LEU A 66 -9.78 12.11 -3.77
C LEU A 66 -9.70 12.80 -2.39
N LYS A 67 -10.16 12.12 -1.34
CA LYS A 67 -10.08 12.64 0.04
C LYS A 67 -8.62 12.70 0.53
N ALA A 68 -7.80 11.70 0.23
CA ALA A 68 -6.39 11.69 0.57
C ALA A 68 -5.65 12.86 -0.09
N ILE A 69 -5.83 13.04 -1.40
CA ILE A 69 -5.23 14.17 -2.14
C ILE A 69 -5.65 15.52 -1.55
N LYS A 70 -6.93 15.69 -1.19
CA LYS A 70 -7.41 16.93 -0.55
C LYS A 70 -6.81 17.16 0.83
N LYS A 71 -6.67 16.11 1.64
CA LYS A 71 -5.98 16.17 2.94
C LYS A 71 -4.51 16.53 2.75
N ASP A 72 -3.86 15.92 1.77
CA ASP A 72 -2.45 16.17 1.46
C ASP A 72 -2.24 17.63 1.05
N LYS A 73 -3.09 18.17 0.17
CA LYS A 73 -3.07 19.61 -0.19
C LYS A 73 -3.30 20.54 0.99
N LYS A 74 -4.19 20.19 1.93
CA LYS A 74 -4.37 20.95 3.18
C LYS A 74 -3.22 20.81 4.16
N SER A 75 -2.44 19.74 4.03
CA SER A 75 -1.38 19.39 4.96
C SER A 75 0.02 19.67 4.41
N ILE A 76 0.19 20.05 3.15
CA ILE A 76 1.47 20.57 2.63
C ILE A 76 1.84 21.89 3.33
N SER A 77 0.85 22.63 3.88
CA SER A 77 1.11 23.73 4.82
C SER A 77 1.55 23.27 6.22
N ASP A 78 1.32 22.01 6.62
CA ASP A 78 1.53 21.48 7.99
C ASP A 78 2.53 20.29 8.08
N LYS A 79 2.96 19.68 6.97
CA LYS A 79 3.68 18.38 6.90
C LYS A 79 5.17 18.47 6.58
N LEU A 80 5.82 19.61 6.86
CA LEU A 80 7.28 19.66 6.90
C LEU A 80 7.90 18.90 8.10
N GLY A 81 7.15 18.09 8.88
CA GLY A 81 7.72 17.47 10.08
C GLY A 81 7.00 16.32 10.77
N LYS A 82 6.18 15.48 10.11
CA LYS A 82 5.61 14.28 10.79
C LYS A 82 5.79 13.00 9.98
N GLU A 83 6.55 12.06 10.55
CA GLU A 83 6.72 10.70 10.05
C GLU A 83 5.38 9.99 9.91
N GLN A 84 5.13 9.39 8.74
CA GLN A 84 3.97 8.52 8.54
C GLN A 84 4.28 7.14 9.14
N ASN A 85 3.90 6.93 10.39
CA ASN A 85 4.07 5.64 11.06
C ASN A 85 2.88 4.71 10.71
N ASN A 86 2.83 4.23 9.46
CA ASN A 86 1.83 3.28 8.97
C ASN A 86 2.18 1.81 9.32
N VAL A 87 3.02 1.61 10.33
CA VAL A 87 3.49 0.29 10.75
C VAL A 87 2.45 -0.35 11.67
N ILE A 88 1.82 -1.42 11.19
CA ILE A 88 1.05 -2.34 12.05
C ILE A 88 2.07 -3.28 12.70
N ASP A 89 2.01 -3.43 14.03
CA ASP A 89 2.76 -4.45 14.75
C ASP A 89 2.09 -5.82 14.52
N PHE A 90 2.57 -6.53 13.49
CA PHE A 90 2.02 -7.81 13.07
C PHE A 90 2.21 -8.91 14.13
N TYR A 91 3.27 -8.86 14.95
CA TYR A 91 3.45 -9.83 16.04
C TYR A 91 2.39 -9.64 17.13
N LYS A 92 2.03 -8.39 17.43
CA LYS A 92 0.88 -8.08 18.31
C LYS A 92 -0.46 -8.46 17.70
N TYR A 93 -0.58 -8.44 16.38
CA TYR A 93 -1.80 -8.83 15.68
C TYR A 93 -2.00 -10.36 15.65
N ILE A 94 -0.92 -11.10 15.36
CA ILE A 94 -0.91 -12.58 15.25
C ILE A 94 -1.01 -13.26 16.63
N SER A 95 -0.56 -12.61 17.71
CA SER A 95 -0.59 -13.14 19.07
C SER A 95 -1.96 -13.04 19.78
N ARG A 96 -3.00 -12.49 19.15
CA ARG A 96 -4.35 -12.45 19.73
C ARG A 96 -5.05 -13.81 19.57
N PRO A 97 -5.62 -14.39 20.64
CA PRO A 97 -6.46 -15.58 20.52
C PRO A 97 -7.70 -15.23 19.67
N ARG A 98 -8.08 -16.14 18.78
CA ARG A 98 -9.22 -15.98 17.87
C ARG A 98 -10.54 -16.11 18.61
#